data_AF-A0A137S1H6-F1
#
_entry.id   AF-A0A137S1H6-F1
#
_cell.length_a   1.000
_cell.length_b   1.000
_cell.length_c   1.000
_cell.angle_alpha   90.00
_cell.angle_beta   90.00
_cell.angle_gamma   90.00
#
_symmetry.space_group_name_H-M   'P 1'
#
loop_
_entity.id
_entity.type
_entity.pdbx_description
1 polymer ?
#
loop_
_entity_poly.entity_id
_entity_poly.type
_entity_poly.pdbx_seq_one_letter_code
_entity_poly.pdbx_strand_id
1 'polypeptide(L)' 'MLFLYNDEHQSPFWATVGGELLPGESYVDAAKRELYEETGLIQEVG' A
#
# COMPACT_ATOMS: atom_id res chain seq x y z
N MET A 1 5.54 -4.18 -6.42
CA MET A 1 5.50 -5.26 -5.41
C MET A 1 4.08 -5.77 -5.32
N LEU A 2 3.90 -7.07 -5.03
CA LEU A 2 2.57 -7.64 -4.76
C LEU A 2 2.59 -8.31 -3.39
N PHE A 3 1.49 -8.22 -2.64
CA PHE A 3 1.27 -8.96 -1.40
C PHE A 3 -0.02 -9.76 -1.48
N LEU A 4 -0.10 -10.85 -0.72
CA LEU A 4 -1.31 -11.67 -0.65
C LEU A 4 -2.26 -11.02 0.36
N TYR A 5 -3.25 -10.28 -0.15
CA TYR A 5 -4.27 -9.64 0.65
C TYR A 5 -5.26 -10.69 1.17
N ASN A 6 -5.58 -10.64 2.46
CA ASN A 6 -6.46 -11.59 3.13
C ASN A 6 -7.62 -10.84 3.80
N ASP A 7 -8.77 -10.87 3.13
CA ASP A 7 -10.03 -10.31 3.61
C ASP A 7 -10.80 -11.37 4.41
N GLU A 8 -11.52 -10.96 5.45
CA GLU A 8 -12.29 -11.90 6.29
C GLU A 8 -13.53 -12.49 5.58
N HIS A 9 -13.97 -11.90 4.47
CA HIS A 9 -15.16 -12.29 3.73
C HIS A 9 -14.86 -12.80 2.31
N GLN A 10 -13.62 -12.72 1.84
CA GLN A 10 -13.22 -13.13 0.49
C GLN A 10 -11.98 -14.03 0.50
N SER A 11 -11.85 -14.83 -0.56
CA SER A 11 -10.63 -15.63 -0.74
C SER A 11 -9.41 -14.73 -0.97
N PRO A 12 -8.23 -15.08 -0.46
CA PRO A 12 -7.03 -14.27 -0.63
C PRO A 12 -6.68 -14.02 -2.10
N PHE A 13 -6.18 -12.84 -2.41
CA PHE A 13 -5.73 -12.49 -3.77
C PHE A 13 -4.47 -11.64 -3.74
N TRP A 14 -3.73 -11.63 -4.86
CA TRP A 14 -2.54 -10.80 -5.00
C TRP A 14 -2.93 -9.37 -5.37
N ALA A 15 -2.49 -8.42 -4.55
CA ALA A 15 -2.74 -6.99 -4.75
C ALA A 15 -1.43 -6.21 -4.75
N THR A 16 -1.42 -5.08 -5.43
CA THR A 16 -0.38 -4.07 -5.26
C THR A 16 -0.64 -3.30 -3.97
N VAL A 17 0.42 -2.81 -3.34
CA VAL A 17 0.26 -1.83 -2.27
C VAL A 17 -0.18 -0.50 -2.84
N GLY A 18 -1.17 0.14 -2.20
CA GLY A 18 -1.58 1.49 -2.56
C GLY A 18 -2.95 1.88 -2.01
N GLY A 19 -3.23 3.17 -2.10
CA GLY A 19 -4.49 3.76 -1.67
C GLY A 19 -4.65 5.18 -2.20
N GLU A 20 -5.51 5.96 -1.55
CA GLU A 20 -5.89 7.28 -2.03
C GLU A 20 -4.80 8.33 -1.79
N LEU A 21 -4.62 9.24 -2.76
CA LEU A 21 -3.79 10.43 -2.56
C LEU A 21 -4.54 11.44 -1.69
N LEU A 22 -3.99 11.77 -0.53
CA LEU A 22 -4.63 12.73 0.38
C LEU A 22 -4.36 14.19 -0.03
N PRO A 23 -5.23 15.15 0.33
CA PRO A 23 -5.00 16.57 0.04
C PRO A 23 -3.69 17.09 0.65
N GLY A 24 -2.84 17.66 -0.19
CA GLY A 24 -1.53 18.21 0.22
C GLY A 24 -0.39 17.19 0.29
N GLU A 25 -0.65 15.93 -0.03
CA GLU A 25 0.35 14.87 -0.10
C GLU A 25 0.97 14.79 -1.51
N SER A 26 2.25 14.42 -1.61
CA SER A 26 2.87 14.10 -2.90
C SER A 26 2.64 12.62 -3.27
N TYR A 27 2.73 12.27 -4.55
CA TYR A 27 2.60 10.86 -4.97
C TYR A 27 3.61 9.93 -4.29
N VAL A 28 4.83 10.40 -4.05
CA VAL A 28 5.88 9.61 -3.40
C VAL A 28 5.58 9.43 -1.91
N ASP A 29 5.09 10.48 -1.25
CA ASP A 29 4.72 10.40 0.16
C ASP A 29 3.53 9.46 0.37
N ALA A 30 2.51 9.54 -0.51
CA ALA A 30 1.38 8.62 -0.51
C ALA A 30 1.85 7.17 -0.68
N ALA A 31 2.70 6.90 -1.68
CA ALA A 31 3.19 5.56 -1.92
C ALA A 31 4.08 5.01 -0.77
N LYS A 32 4.84 5.88 -0.07
CA LYS A 32 5.59 5.51 1.14
C LYS A 32 4.66 5.20 2.32
N ARG A 33 3.61 6.01 2.50
CA ARG A 33 2.59 5.82 3.55
C ARG A 33 1.85 4.50 3.35
N GLU A 34 1.29 4.26 2.17
CA GLU A 34 0.55 3.04 1.84
C GLU A 34 1.43 1.79 1.98
N LEU A 35 2.71 1.87 1.55
CA LEU A 35 3.69 0.79 1.73
C LEU A 35 3.82 0.39 3.20
N TYR A 36 3.94 1.38 4.08
CA TYR A 36 4.05 1.14 5.50
C TYR A 36 2.74 0.64 6.11
N GLU A 37 1.58 1.23 5.75
CA GLU A 37 0.27 0.86 6.29
C GLU A 37 -0.10 -0.60 6.00
N GLU A 38 0.17 -1.08 4.78
CA GLU A 38 -0.25 -2.43 4.37
C GLU A 38 0.78 -3.52 4.65
N THR A 39 2.06 -3.16 4.79
CA THR A 39 3.16 -4.16 4.89
C THR A 39 4.11 -3.96 6.06
N GLY A 40 4.08 -2.79 6.72
CA GLY A 40 5.03 -2.41 7.77
C GLY A 40 6.44 -2.10 7.26
N LEU A 41 6.67 -2.08 5.94
CA LEU A 41 7.98 -1.84 5.35
C LEU A 41 8.28 -0.34 5.21
N ILE A 42 9.53 0.04 5.50
CA ILE A 42 10.05 1.39 5.25
C ILE A 42 11.18 1.25 4.23
N GLN A 43 10.93 1.65 2.98
CA GLN A 43 11.86 1.53 1.86
C GLN A 43 11.83 2.80 1.00
N GLU A 44 12.83 2.96 0.13
CA GLU A 44 12.77 4.01 -0.89
C GLU A 44 11.72 3.68 -1.94
N VAL A 45 11.00 4.71 -2.35
CA VAL A 45 9.92 4.65 -3.34
C VAL A 45 10.23 5.70 -4.39
N GLY A 46 10.45 5.25 -5.63
CA GLY A 46 10.87 6.08 -6.77
C GLY A 46 11.49 5.25 -7.88
#